data_AF-A0A847X8V8-F1
#
_entry.id   AF-A0A847X8V8-F1
#
_cell.length_a   1.000
_cell.length_b   1.000
_cell.length_c   1.000
_cell.angle_alpha   90.00
_cell.angle_beta   90.00
_cell.angle_gamma   90.00
#
_symmetry.space_group_name_H-M   'P 1'
#
loop_
_entity.id
_entity.type
_entity.pdbx_description
1 polymer ?
#
loop_
_entity_poly.entity_id
_entity_poly.type
_entity_poly.pdbx_seq_one_letter_code
_entity_poly.pdbx_strand_id
1 'polypeptide(L)'
;MKTRRIVLTAIFIALVYVATLIIQIPIPGTSGYVNLGDSFILLSGYFFGPITGFIAGGFGSALTDLSTGYGLWAPFTLIIKGIIGLLMGYFKNRKLNVYLLAVFAEIWMVIGYLLGGTILTGSLAVSLGSVPANSIQGIIGV
;
A
#
# COMPACT_ATOMS: atom_id res chain seq x y z
N MET A 1 9.84 -8.69 -18.85
CA MET A 1 8.36 -8.79 -18.79
C MET A 1 7.80 -8.78 -20.21
N LYS A 2 6.73 -9.51 -20.52
CA LYS A 2 6.06 -9.43 -21.84
C LYS A 2 5.24 -8.13 -21.93
N THR A 3 5.02 -7.58 -23.13
CA THR A 3 4.29 -6.32 -23.37
C THR A 3 2.95 -6.26 -22.67
N ARG A 4 2.13 -7.32 -22.77
CA ARG A 4 0.84 -7.41 -22.06
C ARG A 4 0.98 -7.19 -20.55
N ARG A 5 2.05 -7.69 -19.93
CA ARG A 5 2.28 -7.52 -18.49
C ARG A 5 2.64 -6.08 -18.15
N ILE A 6 3.43 -5.41 -18.98
CA ILE A 6 3.78 -4.00 -18.81
C ILE A 6 2.50 -3.14 -18.86
N VAL A 7 1.64 -3.37 -19.85
CA VAL A 7 0.35 -2.66 -19.98
C VAL A 7 -0.53 -2.89 -18.75
N LEU A 8 -0.66 -4.13 -18.29
CA LEU A 8 -1.42 -4.44 -17.08
C LEU A 8 -0.82 -3.78 -15.83
N THR A 9 0.51 -3.78 -15.68
CA THR A 9 1.16 -3.05 -14.58
C THR A 9 0.84 -1.56 -14.64
N ALA A 10 0.91 -0.92 -15.81
CA ALA A 10 0.58 0.49 -15.96
C ALA A 10 -0.90 0.81 -15.62
N ILE A 11 -1.83 -0.04 -16.05
CA ILE A 11 -3.25 0.08 -15.69
C ILE A 11 -3.43 -0.01 -14.18
N PHE A 12 -2.77 -0.97 -13.51
CA PHE A 12 -2.88 -1.10 -12.06
C PHE A 12 -2.19 0.03 -11.30
N ILE A 13 -1.08 0.60 -11.79
CA ILE A 13 -0.53 1.84 -11.24
C ILE A 13 -1.59 2.95 -11.27
N ALA A 14 -2.28 3.12 -12.41
CA ALA A 14 -3.32 4.14 -12.55
C ALA A 14 -4.53 3.88 -11.64
N LEU A 15 -4.98 2.64 -11.51
CA LEU A 15 -6.07 2.27 -10.60
C LEU A 15 -5.72 2.55 -9.14
N VAL A 16 -4.53 2.12 -8.70
CA VAL A 16 -4.03 2.39 -7.34
C VAL A 16 -3.94 3.89 -7.11
N TYR A 17 -3.34 4.64 -8.04
CA TYR A 17 -3.24 6.10 -7.95
C TYR A 17 -4.62 6.76 -7.80
N VAL A 18 -5.57 6.44 -8.67
CA VAL A 18 -6.91 7.06 -8.63
C VAL A 18 -7.67 6.66 -7.36
N ALA A 19 -7.62 5.40 -6.95
CA ALA A 19 -8.28 4.93 -5.73
C ALA A 19 -7.69 5.59 -4.48
N THR A 20 -6.37 5.77 -4.44
CA THR A 20 -5.67 6.47 -3.36
C THR A 20 -5.92 7.98 -3.38
N LEU A 21 -6.12 8.57 -4.57
CA LEU A 21 -6.34 10.00 -4.75
C LEU A 21 -7.75 10.43 -4.33
N ILE A 22 -8.77 9.67 -4.69
CA ILE A 22 -10.18 10.05 -4.46
C ILE A 22 -10.55 9.98 -2.98
N ILE A 23 -10.01 9.00 -2.25
CA ILE A 23 -10.37 8.76 -0.85
C ILE A 23 -9.12 8.94 0.00
N GLN A 24 -8.96 10.15 0.53
CA GLN A 24 -7.93 10.50 1.49
C GLN A 24 -8.58 11.03 2.75
N ILE A 25 -8.48 10.26 3.84
CA ILE A 25 -8.96 10.70 5.15
C ILE A 25 -7.71 11.00 5.99
N PRO A 26 -7.39 12.29 6.23
CA PRO A 26 -6.21 12.66 6.99
C PRO A 26 -6.22 12.09 8.41
N ILE A 27 -5.06 11.62 8.86
CA ILE A 27 -4.86 11.15 10.23
C ILE A 27 -4.30 12.33 11.05
N PRO A 28 -4.99 12.79 12.10
CA PRO A 28 -4.51 13.89 12.93
C PRO A 28 -3.13 13.60 13.54
N GLY A 29 -2.21 14.57 13.44
CA GLY A 29 -0.91 14.53 14.12
C GLY A 29 0.21 13.75 13.42
N THR A 30 -0.08 12.91 12.42
CA THR A 30 0.95 12.09 11.75
C THR A 30 1.37 12.63 10.38
N SER A 31 0.72 13.70 9.91
CA SER A 31 0.87 14.22 8.54
C SER A 31 0.71 13.12 7.48
N GLY A 32 -0.16 12.14 7.73
CA GLY A 32 -0.50 11.05 6.82
C GLY A 32 -2.01 10.94 6.61
N TYR A 33 -2.44 9.95 5.83
CA TYR A 33 -3.85 9.72 5.52
C TYR A 33 -4.12 8.23 5.32
N VAL A 34 -5.39 7.82 5.48
CA VAL A 34 -5.87 6.50 5.05
C VAL A 34 -6.51 6.57 3.67
N ASN A 35 -6.43 5.47 2.91
CA ASN A 35 -6.93 5.37 1.53
C ASN A 35 -7.51 3.99 1.18
N LEU A 36 -8.14 3.87 0.01
CA LEU A 36 -8.73 2.62 -0.50
C LEU A 36 -7.95 1.98 -1.66
N GLY A 37 -6.70 2.39 -1.89
CA GLY A 37 -5.89 1.85 -2.99
C GLY A 37 -5.49 0.38 -2.80
N ASP A 38 -5.47 -0.10 -1.56
CA ASP A 38 -4.86 -1.38 -1.18
C ASP A 38 -5.50 -2.59 -1.87
N SER A 39 -6.82 -2.60 -2.05
CA SER A 39 -7.49 -3.68 -2.76
C SER A 39 -6.92 -3.88 -4.17
N PHE A 40 -6.65 -2.80 -4.91
CA PHE A 40 -6.05 -2.89 -6.24
C PHE A 40 -4.60 -3.38 -6.20
N ILE A 41 -3.87 -3.06 -5.14
CA ILE A 41 -2.50 -3.54 -4.92
C ILE A 41 -2.52 -5.05 -4.69
N LEU A 42 -3.36 -5.51 -3.77
CA LEU A 42 -3.50 -6.92 -3.42
C LEU A 42 -3.93 -7.75 -4.66
N LEU A 43 -4.92 -7.25 -5.41
CA LEU A 43 -5.36 -7.85 -6.68
C LEU A 43 -4.22 -7.93 -7.70
N SER A 44 -3.45 -6.85 -7.84
CA SER A 44 -2.35 -6.80 -8.82
C SER A 44 -1.26 -7.82 -8.51
N GLY A 45 -0.91 -7.99 -7.24
CA GLY A 45 0.03 -9.01 -6.77
C GLY A 45 -0.51 -10.42 -7.01
N TYR A 46 -1.74 -10.68 -6.56
CA TYR A 46 -2.36 -12.00 -6.65
C TYR A 46 -2.51 -12.47 -8.11
N PHE A 47 -3.11 -11.67 -8.98
CA PHE A 47 -3.36 -12.09 -10.36
C PHE A 47 -2.11 -12.00 -11.25
N PHE A 48 -1.33 -10.93 -11.12
CA PHE A 48 -0.25 -10.63 -12.07
C PHE A 48 1.15 -10.83 -11.50
N GLY A 49 1.28 -11.37 -10.28
CA GLY A 49 2.52 -11.82 -9.67
C GLY A 49 3.30 -10.72 -8.92
N PRO A 50 4.37 -11.11 -8.22
CA PRO A 50 5.01 -10.28 -7.20
C PRO A 50 5.60 -8.98 -7.75
N ILE A 51 6.24 -9.04 -8.93
CA ILE A 51 6.83 -7.85 -9.57
C ILE A 51 5.75 -6.85 -9.98
N THR A 52 4.62 -7.33 -10.53
CA THR A 52 3.51 -6.46 -10.90
C THR A 52 2.90 -5.82 -9.66
N GLY A 53 2.70 -6.61 -8.61
CA GLY A 53 2.18 -6.13 -7.32
C GLY A 53 3.07 -5.05 -6.71
N PHE A 54 4.37 -5.28 -6.69
CA PHE A 54 5.34 -4.32 -6.17
C PHE A 54 5.31 -2.99 -6.91
N ILE A 55 5.40 -3.05 -8.25
CA ILE A 55 5.44 -1.83 -9.07
C ILE A 55 4.10 -1.10 -9.00
N ALA A 56 2.97 -1.80 -9.13
CA ALA A 56 1.65 -1.19 -9.08
C ALA A 56 1.38 -0.51 -7.73
N GLY A 57 1.60 -1.23 -6.63
CA GLY A 57 1.33 -0.71 -5.29
C GLY A 57 2.26 0.42 -4.88
N GLY A 58 3.56 0.22 -5.10
CA GLY A 58 4.57 1.21 -4.74
C GLY A 58 4.42 2.49 -5.55
N PHE A 59 4.43 2.41 -6.88
CA PHE A 59 4.35 3.62 -7.70
C PHE A 59 2.98 4.28 -7.66
N GLY A 60 1.88 3.53 -7.70
CA GLY A 60 0.53 4.13 -7.68
C GLY A 60 0.31 4.97 -6.42
N SER A 61 0.65 4.41 -5.25
CA SER A 61 0.48 5.11 -3.97
C SER A 61 1.49 6.24 -3.79
N ALA A 62 2.77 6.02 -4.11
CA ALA A 62 3.80 7.07 -3.97
C ALA A 62 3.58 8.26 -4.91
N LEU A 63 3.08 8.02 -6.14
CA LEU A 63 2.67 9.11 -7.03
C LEU A 63 1.55 9.94 -6.42
N THR A 64 0.64 9.29 -5.67
CA THR A 64 -0.44 10.00 -4.99
C THR A 64 0.13 10.93 -3.92
N ASP A 65 1.05 10.44 -3.09
CA ASP A 65 1.72 11.23 -2.06
C ASP A 65 2.43 12.47 -2.65
N LEU A 66 3.12 12.30 -3.77
CA LEU A 66 3.77 13.40 -4.50
C LEU A 66 2.76 14.43 -5.05
N SER A 67 1.55 13.99 -5.38
CA SER A 67 0.52 14.85 -5.98
C SER A 67 -0.37 15.58 -4.96
N THR A 68 -0.52 15.07 -3.74
CA THR A 68 -1.48 15.60 -2.74
C THR A 68 -0.86 16.24 -1.50
N GLY A 69 0.44 16.58 -1.55
CA GLY A 69 1.12 17.29 -0.47
C GLY A 69 1.71 16.40 0.62
N TYR A 70 1.68 15.07 0.43
CA TYR A 70 2.29 14.08 1.33
C TYR A 70 3.66 13.60 0.82
N GLY A 71 4.37 14.40 0.01
CA GLY A 71 5.56 13.96 -0.72
C GLY A 71 6.70 13.37 0.14
N LEU A 72 6.78 13.73 1.43
CA LEU A 72 7.73 13.12 2.39
C LEU A 72 7.45 11.63 2.64
N TRP A 73 6.19 11.21 2.52
CA TRP A 73 5.78 9.81 2.64
C TRP A 73 6.08 8.99 1.39
N ALA A 74 6.22 9.61 0.21
CA ALA A 74 6.39 8.91 -1.06
C ALA A 74 7.45 7.79 -1.05
N PRO A 75 8.69 7.96 -0.55
CA PRO A 75 9.67 6.88 -0.51
C PRO A 75 9.26 5.74 0.44
N PHE A 76 8.65 6.06 1.58
CA PHE A 76 8.15 5.07 2.54
C PHE A 76 6.97 4.30 1.94
N THR A 77 5.98 5.02 1.42
CA THR A 77 4.79 4.46 0.76
C THR A 77 5.19 3.56 -0.40
N LEU A 78 6.17 3.96 -1.24
CA LEU A 78 6.66 3.13 -2.34
C LEU A 78 7.10 1.75 -1.85
N ILE A 79 7.87 1.71 -0.76
CA ILE A 79 8.41 0.47 -0.20
C ILE A 79 7.31 -0.31 0.50
N ILE A 80 6.53 0.33 1.37
CA ILE A 80 5.48 -0.31 2.18
C ILE A 80 4.42 -0.92 1.27
N LYS A 81 3.85 -0.11 0.37
CA LYS A 81 2.80 -0.52 -0.56
C LYS A 81 3.33 -1.43 -1.68
N GLY A 82 4.60 -1.28 -2.07
CA GLY A 82 5.23 -2.24 -2.96
C GLY A 82 5.34 -3.63 -2.33
N ILE A 83 5.76 -3.70 -1.06
CA ILE A 83 5.94 -4.98 -0.38
C ILE A 83 4.61 -5.71 -0.17
N ILE A 84 3.48 -5.05 0.12
CA ILE A 84 2.19 -5.76 0.21
C ILE A 84 1.82 -6.49 -1.09
N GLY A 85 2.00 -5.83 -2.24
CA GLY A 85 1.75 -6.42 -3.55
C GLY A 85 2.74 -7.54 -3.88
N LEU A 86 3.99 -7.39 -3.46
CA LEU A 86 5.02 -8.43 -3.57
C LEU A 86 4.64 -9.67 -2.76
N LEU A 87 4.26 -9.50 -1.49
CA LEU A 87 3.86 -10.57 -0.58
C LEU A 87 2.67 -11.35 -1.15
N MET A 88 1.63 -10.64 -1.62
CA MET A 88 0.47 -11.25 -2.28
C MET A 88 0.88 -12.09 -3.48
N GLY A 89 1.73 -11.55 -4.36
CA GLY A 89 2.15 -12.26 -5.57
C GLY A 89 3.10 -13.42 -5.32
N TYR A 90 3.94 -13.34 -4.29
CA TYR A 90 4.95 -14.36 -3.98
C TYR A 90 4.33 -15.58 -3.31
N PHE A 91 3.38 -15.37 -2.38
CA PHE A 91 2.81 -16.45 -1.58
C PHE A 91 1.51 -17.05 -2.14
N LYS A 92 0.93 -16.50 -3.21
CA LYS A 92 -0.35 -16.96 -3.78
C LYS A 92 -0.45 -18.46 -4.08
N ASN A 93 0.66 -19.13 -4.39
CA ASN A 93 0.67 -20.55 -4.77
C ASN A 93 0.88 -21.50 -3.57
N ARG A 94 1.06 -20.99 -2.34
CA ARG A 94 1.39 -21.80 -1.16
C ARG A 94 0.19 -22.46 -0.47
N LYS A 95 -0.93 -22.64 -1.18
CA LYS A 95 -2.22 -23.16 -0.65
C LYS A 95 -2.75 -22.38 0.57
N LEU A 96 -2.31 -21.14 0.77
CA LEU A 96 -2.83 -20.27 1.82
C LEU A 96 -4.19 -19.71 1.39
N ASN A 97 -5.09 -19.52 2.35
CA ASN A 97 -6.33 -18.79 2.09
C ASN A 97 -5.99 -17.35 1.66
N VAL A 98 -6.57 -16.89 0.55
CA VAL A 98 -6.31 -15.57 -0.03
C VAL A 98 -6.55 -14.44 0.97
N TYR A 99 -7.59 -14.54 1.81
CA TYR A 99 -7.89 -13.53 2.83
C TYR A 99 -6.84 -13.51 3.93
N LEU A 100 -6.34 -14.69 4.35
CA LEU A 100 -5.27 -14.76 5.35
C LEU A 100 -3.96 -14.16 4.82
N LEU A 101 -3.68 -14.37 3.53
CA LEU A 101 -2.51 -13.77 2.89
C LEU A 101 -2.64 -12.25 2.77
N ALA A 102 -3.84 -11.77 2.42
CA ALA A 102 -4.14 -10.34 2.36
C ALA A 102 -4.00 -9.68 3.74
N VAL A 103 -4.57 -10.28 4.79
CA VAL A 103 -4.38 -9.82 6.18
C VAL A 103 -2.90 -9.79 6.57
N PHE A 104 -2.12 -10.81 6.21
CA PHE A 104 -0.68 -10.82 6.47
C PHE A 104 0.06 -9.68 5.76
N ALA A 105 -0.29 -9.38 4.51
CA ALA A 105 0.24 -8.24 3.79
C ALA A 105 -0.17 -6.91 4.46
N GLU A 106 -1.42 -6.78 4.90
CA GLU A 106 -1.87 -5.55 5.58
C GLU A 106 -1.26 -5.37 6.98
N ILE A 107 -0.93 -6.44 7.69
CA ILE A 107 -0.14 -6.34 8.93
C ILE A 107 1.23 -5.71 8.64
N TRP A 108 1.87 -6.09 7.54
CA TRP A 108 3.11 -5.43 7.09
C TRP A 108 2.88 -3.94 6.80
N MET A 109 1.76 -3.58 6.17
CA MET A 109 1.41 -2.18 5.89
C MET A 109 1.33 -1.36 7.19
N VAL A 110 0.60 -1.84 8.19
CA VAL A 110 0.44 -1.17 9.49
C VAL A 110 1.80 -0.99 10.18
N ILE A 111 2.64 -2.02 10.20
CA ILE A 111 4.00 -1.94 10.76
C ILE A 111 4.85 -0.94 9.98
N GLY A 112 4.78 -0.98 8.65
CA GLY A 112 5.51 -0.08 7.77
C GLY A 112 5.19 1.40 8.03
N TYR A 113 3.90 1.74 8.13
CA TYR A 113 3.48 3.10 8.43
C TYR A 113 3.82 3.53 9.86
N LEU A 114 3.74 2.62 10.85
CA LEU A 114 4.21 2.90 12.20
C LEU A 114 5.70 3.27 12.22
N LEU A 115 6.54 2.51 11.51
CA LEU A 115 7.98 2.76 11.42
C LEU A 115 8.28 4.05 10.63
N GLY A 116 7.68 4.21 9.45
CA GLY A 116 7.83 5.41 8.63
C GLY A 116 7.39 6.68 9.36
N GLY A 117 6.25 6.61 10.06
CA GLY A 117 5.73 7.72 10.86
C GLY A 117 6.64 8.05 12.03
N THR A 118 7.25 7.05 12.67
CA THR A 118 8.22 7.27 13.76
C THR A 118 9.45 8.01 13.24
N ILE A 119 9.93 7.66 12.05
CA ILE A 119 11.07 8.33 11.40
C ILE A 119 10.71 9.78 11.03
N LEU A 120 9.52 10.00 10.44
CA LEU A 120 9.10 11.32 9.97
C LEU A 120 8.73 12.29 11.10
N THR A 121 8.07 11.80 12.15
CA THR A 121 7.64 12.61 13.29
C THR A 121 8.67 12.70 14.41
N GLY A 122 9.67 11.81 14.41
CA GLY A 122 10.64 11.66 15.50
C GLY A 122 10.04 11.09 16.79
N SER A 123 8.78 10.62 16.77
CA SER A 123 8.05 10.18 17.97
C SER A 123 7.24 8.92 17.71
N LEU A 124 7.60 7.84 18.39
CA LEU A 124 6.81 6.61 18.38
C LEU A 124 5.40 6.85 18.94
N ALA A 125 5.27 7.69 19.96
CA ALA A 125 3.99 8.00 20.59
C ALA A 125 3.01 8.66 19.61
N VAL A 126 3.50 9.56 18.75
CA VAL A 126 2.68 10.19 17.70
C VAL A 126 2.33 9.16 16.64
N SER A 127 3.30 8.37 16.19
CA SER A 127 3.09 7.37 15.14
C SER A 127 2.11 6.25 15.54
N LEU A 128 2.07 5.87 16.83
CA LEU A 128 1.08 4.93 17.36
C LEU A 128 -0.37 5.37 17.11
N GLY A 129 -0.63 6.68 17.01
CA GLY A 129 -1.93 7.22 16.65
C GLY A 129 -2.42 6.81 15.25
N SER A 130 -1.51 6.40 14.35
CA SER A 130 -1.88 5.91 13.01
C SER A 130 -2.36 4.45 12.99
N VAL A 131 -2.01 3.66 14.01
CA VAL A 131 -2.26 2.20 14.01
C VAL A 131 -3.74 1.85 13.91
N PRO A 132 -4.66 2.49 14.65
CA PRO A 132 -6.09 2.19 14.52
C PRO A 132 -6.63 2.51 13.11
N ALA A 133 -6.25 3.66 12.56
CA ALA A 133 -6.70 4.09 11.24
C ALA A 133 -6.17 3.16 10.13
N ASN A 134 -4.86 2.82 10.17
CA ASN A 134 -4.24 1.90 9.22
C ASN A 134 -4.79 0.48 9.35
N SER A 135 -5.15 0.03 10.55
CA SER A 135 -5.81 -1.27 10.76
C SER A 135 -7.17 -1.32 10.08
N ILE A 136 -7.99 -0.27 10.22
CA ILE A 136 -9.29 -0.17 9.56
C ILE A 136 -9.13 -0.12 8.04
N GLN A 137 -8.16 0.65 7.54
CA GLN A 137 -7.81 0.68 6.12
C GLN A 137 -7.48 -0.72 5.60
N GLY A 138 -6.61 -1.45 6.30
CA GLY A 138 -6.24 -2.82 5.89
C GLY A 138 -7.45 -3.76 5.86
N ILE A 139 -8.34 -3.67 6.85
CA ILE A 139 -9.58 -4.48 6.89
C ILE A 139 -10.49 -4.18 5.69
N ILE A 140 -10.64 -2.91 5.31
CA ILE A 140 -11.45 -2.52 4.14
C ILE A 140 -10.76 -2.95 2.84
N GLY A 141 -9.43 -2.98 2.83
CA GLY A 141 -8.64 -3.34 1.66
C GLY A 141 -8.69 -4.83 1.28
N VAL A 142 -8.79 -5.71 2.29
CA VAL A 142 -8.84 -7.19 2.17
C VAL A 142 -10.15 -7.68 1.57
#